data_AF-A0A067TQU5-F1
#
_entry.id   AF-A0A067TQU5-F1
#
_cell.length_a   1.000
_cell.length_b   1.000
_cell.length_c   1.000
_cell.angle_alpha   90.00
_cell.angle_beta   90.00
_cell.angle_gamma   90.00
#
_symmetry.space_group_name_H-M   'P 1'
#
loop_
_entity.id
_entity.type
_entity.pdbx_description
1 polymer ?
#
loop_
_entity_poly.entity_id
_entity_poly.type
_entity_poly.pdbx_seq_one_letter_code
_entity_poly.pdbx_strand_id
1 'polypeptide(L)'
;MSPANSHGLNQNAERLKVEGNEFHQKGQYKAAYRKYTQAIKEDPKNAVYFANRAAASLALKEFLDAASDADKVQQSLILLMPRPGQDSELPTTPSHTGLRVLTPGKEH
;
A
#
# COMPACT_ATOMS: atom_id res chain seq x y z
N MET A 1 12.49 46.20 -24.37
CA MET A 1 11.34 45.27 -24.35
C MET A 1 11.71 44.06 -25.18
N SER A 2 12.14 42.95 -24.57
CA SER A 2 12.40 41.71 -25.30
C SER A 2 11.12 40.88 -25.31
N PRO A 3 10.54 40.54 -26.47
CA PRO A 3 9.39 39.66 -26.49
C PRO A 3 9.82 38.30 -25.96
N ALA A 4 8.97 37.76 -25.08
CA ALA A 4 9.14 36.54 -24.35
C ALA A 4 9.67 35.43 -25.26
N ASN A 5 10.79 34.86 -24.82
CA ASN A 5 11.37 33.61 -25.30
C ASN A 5 10.24 32.62 -25.57
N SER A 6 9.90 32.47 -26.84
CA SER A 6 8.93 31.51 -27.37
C SER A 6 9.44 30.13 -26.98
N HIS A 7 9.01 29.67 -25.80
CA HIS A 7 9.13 28.29 -25.40
C HIS A 7 8.47 27.50 -26.51
N GLY A 8 9.29 26.79 -27.29
CA GLY A 8 8.80 25.79 -28.21
C GLY A 8 8.03 24.79 -27.37
N LEU A 9 6.70 24.95 -27.34
CA LEU A 9 5.79 24.04 -26.67
C LEU A 9 5.99 22.71 -27.37
N ASN A 10 6.76 21.82 -26.75
CA ASN A 10 6.81 20.45 -27.21
C ASN A 10 5.40 19.90 -26.96
N GLN A 11 4.59 19.88 -28.02
CA GLN A 11 3.17 19.49 -27.96
C GLN A 11 3.00 18.10 -27.34
N ASN A 12 4.03 17.24 -27.44
CA ASN A 12 4.08 15.95 -26.79
C ASN A 12 4.20 16.08 -25.26
N ALA A 13 5.11 16.92 -24.77
CA ALA A 13 5.26 17.20 -23.35
C ALA A 13 3.99 17.82 -22.74
N GLU A 14 3.33 18.70 -23.49
CA GLU A 14 2.05 19.29 -23.07
C GLU A 14 0.92 18.26 -22.98
N ARG A 15 0.82 17.33 -23.93
CA ARG A 15 -0.14 16.20 -23.85
C ARG A 15 0.14 15.32 -22.63
N LEU A 16 1.40 14.99 -22.39
CA LEU A 16 1.81 14.19 -21.22
C LEU A 16 1.48 14.89 -19.90
N LYS A 17 1.63 16.21 -19.83
CA LYS A 17 1.19 17.03 -18.68
C LYS A 17 -0.32 16.92 -18.49
N VAL A 18 -1.11 17.07 -19.55
CA VAL A 18 -2.58 16.99 -19.46
C VAL A 18 -3.02 15.61 -18.98
N GLU A 19 -2.49 14.53 -19.56
CA GLU A 19 -2.76 13.16 -19.08
C GLU A 19 -2.36 12.98 -17.61
N GLY A 20 -1.20 13.52 -17.22
CA GLY A 20 -0.76 13.51 -15.84
C GLY A 20 -1.77 14.18 -14.89
N ASN A 21 -2.31 15.34 -15.30
CA ASN A 21 -3.34 16.05 -14.53
C ASN A 21 -4.64 15.23 -14.44
N GLU A 22 -5.06 14.56 -15.51
CA GLU A 22 -6.23 13.68 -15.47
C GLU A 22 -6.06 12.53 -14.49
N PHE A 23 -4.88 11.88 -14.49
CA PHE A 23 -4.56 10.85 -13.50
C PHE A 23 -4.52 11.41 -12.08
N HIS A 24 -4.01 12.62 -11.89
CA HIS A 24 -3.97 13.29 -10.60
C HIS A 24 -5.38 13.55 -10.04
N GLN A 25 -6.31 14.00 -10.89
CA GLN A 25 -7.71 14.19 -10.50
C GLN A 25 -8.43 12.86 -10.20
N LYS A 26 -8.05 11.77 -10.87
CA LYS A 26 -8.59 10.42 -10.62
C LYS A 26 -8.01 9.75 -9.37
N GLY A 27 -7.12 10.42 -8.63
CA GLY A 27 -6.43 9.81 -7.49
C GLY A 27 -5.32 8.83 -7.87
N GLN A 28 -4.95 8.78 -9.16
CA GLN A 28 -3.94 7.85 -9.69
C GLN A 28 -2.55 8.51 -9.75
N TYR A 29 -2.07 8.99 -8.60
CA TYR A 29 -0.84 9.79 -8.49
C TYR A 29 0.41 9.08 -9.02
N LYS A 30 0.46 7.75 -8.93
CA LYS A 30 1.57 6.94 -9.47
C LYS A 30 1.63 7.00 -10.99
N ALA A 31 0.48 6.97 -11.66
CA ALA A 31 0.39 7.12 -13.11
C ALA A 31 0.69 8.57 -13.51
N ALA A 32 0.16 9.55 -12.77
CA ALA A 32 0.44 10.97 -12.98
C ALA A 32 1.95 11.27 -12.91
N TYR A 33 2.63 10.77 -11.88
CA TYR A 33 4.07 10.92 -11.69
C TYR A 33 4.88 10.41 -12.90
N ARG A 34 4.49 9.26 -13.45
CA ARG A 34 5.13 8.68 -14.64
C ARG A 34 4.95 9.57 -15.87
N LYS A 35 3.74 10.10 -16.09
CA LYS A 35 3.43 11.00 -17.21
C LYS A 35 4.21 12.32 -17.13
N TYR A 36 4.27 12.95 -15.96
CA TYR A 36 5.12 14.14 -15.79
C TYR A 36 6.61 13.83 -15.97
N THR A 37 7.07 12.66 -15.56
CA THR A 37 8.46 12.24 -15.80
C THR A 37 8.75 12.07 -17.29
N GLN A 38 7.80 11.57 -18.08
CA GLN A 38 7.92 11.54 -19.53
C GLN A 38 7.91 12.97 -20.11
N ALA A 39 7.03 13.86 -19.64
CA ALA A 39 7.00 15.26 -20.08
C ALA A 39 8.34 15.98 -19.85
N ILE A 40 9.00 15.73 -18.70
CA ILE A 40 10.33 16.27 -18.39
C ILE A 40 11.40 15.74 -19.35
N LYS A 41 11.31 14.49 -19.81
CA LYS A 41 12.26 13.94 -20.80
C LYS A 41 12.11 14.62 -22.16
N GLU A 42 10.87 14.92 -22.53
CA GLU A 42 10.52 15.59 -23.79
C GLU A 42 10.88 17.08 -23.79
N ASP A 43 10.70 17.74 -22.65
CA ASP A 43 11.07 19.15 -22.48
C ASP A 43 11.55 19.42 -21.04
N PRO A 44 12.86 19.25 -20.78
CA PRO A 44 13.44 19.41 -19.45
C PRO A 44 13.59 20.89 -19.05
N LYS A 45 13.28 21.84 -19.95
CA LYS A 45 13.39 23.28 -19.71
C LYS A 45 12.19 23.86 -18.95
N ASN A 46 11.06 23.16 -18.96
CA ASN A 46 9.85 23.66 -18.35
C ASN A 46 9.72 23.22 -16.88
N ALA A 47 9.87 24.20 -15.98
CA ALA A 47 9.75 24.01 -14.54
C ALA A 47 8.37 23.52 -14.09
N VAL A 48 7.31 23.76 -14.87
CA VAL A 48 5.94 23.35 -14.54
C VAL A 48 5.82 21.83 -14.40
N TYR A 49 6.52 21.05 -15.24
CA TYR A 49 6.46 19.59 -15.15
C TYR A 49 7.09 19.05 -13.88
N PHE A 50 8.17 19.69 -13.41
CA PHE A 50 8.80 19.34 -12.13
C PHE A 50 7.87 19.66 -10.96
N ALA A 51 7.19 20.81 -10.98
CA ALA A 51 6.20 21.18 -9.97
C ALA A 51 5.03 20.19 -9.92
N ASN A 52 4.46 19.84 -11.08
CA ASN A 52 3.36 18.87 -11.16
C ASN A 52 3.79 17.46 -10.71
N ARG A 53 5.02 17.06 -11.05
CA ARG A 53 5.60 15.80 -10.57
C ARG A 53 5.76 15.80 -9.04
N ALA A 54 6.22 16.91 -8.46
CA ALA A 54 6.35 17.06 -7.02
C ALA A 54 4.99 16.98 -6.32
N ALA A 55 3.96 17.64 -6.84
CA ALA A 55 2.59 17.55 -6.33
C ALA A 55 2.09 16.09 -6.34
N ALA A 56 2.29 15.35 -7.43
CA ALA A 56 1.94 13.94 -7.50
C ALA A 56 2.71 13.08 -6.49
N SER A 57 3.99 13.35 -6.25
CA SER A 57 4.79 12.66 -5.24
C SER A 57 4.29 12.90 -3.82
N LEU A 58 3.93 14.15 -3.51
CA LEU A 58 3.38 14.50 -2.20
C LEU A 58 2.08 13.75 -1.95
N ALA A 59 1.16 13.81 -2.93
CA ALA A 59 -0.09 13.06 -2.84
C ALA A 59 0.18 11.56 -2.68
N LEU A 60 1.05 10.95 -3.49
CA LEU A 60 1.36 9.52 -3.39
C LEU A 60 1.86 9.11 -2.00
N LYS A 61 2.66 9.96 -1.33
CA LYS A 61 3.12 9.72 0.03
C LYS A 61 1.96 9.69 1.02
N GLU A 62 0.99 10.60 0.87
CA GLU A 62 -0.22 10.60 1.70
C GLU A 62 -1.13 9.40 1.41
N PHE A 63 -1.22 8.94 0.16
CA PHE A 63 -1.97 7.72 -0.18
C PHE A 63 -1.32 6.46 0.40
N LEU A 64 0.01 6.39 0.42
CA LEU A 64 0.72 5.27 1.04
C LEU A 64 0.55 5.27 2.57
N ASP A 65 0.59 6.45 3.19
CA ASP A 65 0.33 6.61 4.62
C ASP A 65 -1.10 6.17 4.96
N ALA A 66 -2.09 6.73 4.25
CA ALA A 66 -3.51 6.38 4.43
C ALA A 66 -3.79 4.88 4.19
N ALA A 67 -3.17 4.26 3.18
CA ALA A 67 -3.31 2.83 2.92
C ALA A 67 -2.69 1.98 4.05
N SER A 68 -1.55 2.42 4.60
CA SER A 68 -0.88 1.77 5.73
C SER A 68 -1.70 1.88 7.01
N ASP A 69 -2.30 3.04 7.27
CA ASP A 69 -3.18 3.24 8.42
C ASP A 69 -4.49 2.46 8.28
N ALA A 70 -5.08 2.40 7.09
CA ALA A 70 -6.25 1.57 6.83
C ALA A 70 -5.98 0.07 7.08
N ASP A 71 -4.80 -0.44 6.67
CA ASP A 71 -4.41 -1.84 6.93
C ASP A 71 -4.27 -2.13 8.44
N LYS A 72 -3.65 -1.22 9.19
CA LYS A 72 -3.50 -1.35 10.65
C LYS A 72 -4.84 -1.30 11.38
N VAL A 73 -5.76 -0.44 10.95
CA VAL A 73 -7.13 -0.40 11.53
C VAL A 73 -7.85 -1.72 11.26
N GLN A 74 -7.70 -2.29 10.07
CA GLN A 74 -8.33 -3.57 9.76
C GLN A 74 -7.75 -4.73 10.58
N GLN A 75 -6.43 -4.76 10.80
CA GLN A 75 -5.78 -5.76 11.66
C GLN A 75 -6.16 -5.58 13.14
N SER A 76 -6.31 -4.34 13.62
CA SER A 76 -6.68 -4.06 15.02
C SER A 76 -8.16 -4.29 15.33
N LEU A 77 -9.05 -4.14 14.34
CA LEU A 77 -10.48 -4.42 14.50
C LEU A 77 -10.76 -5.92 14.76
N ILE A 78 -9.87 -6.81 14.32
CA ILE A 78 -9.93 -8.25 14.63
C ILE A 78 -9.62 -8.55 16.12
N LEU A 79 -8.99 -7.63 16.85
CA LEU A 79 -8.64 -7.80 18.27
C LEU A 79 -9.71 -7.29 19.26
N LEU A 80 -10.69 -6.50 18.79
CA LEU A 80 -11.70 -5.85 19.64
C LEU A 80 -13.02 -6.65 19.75
N MET A 81 -13.10 -7.84 19.16
CA MET A 81 -14.13 -8.81 19.52
C MET A 81 -13.59 -9.70 20.64
N PRO A 82 -13.85 -9.41 21.93
CA PRO A 82 -13.56 -10.38 23.00
C PRO A 82 -14.32 -11.66 22.66
N ARG A 83 -13.62 -12.79 22.54
CA ARG A 83 -14.28 -14.10 22.43
C ARG A 83 -15.15 -14.26 23.69
N PRO A 84 -16.48 -14.36 23.58
CA PRO A 84 -17.27 -14.78 24.73
C PRO A 84 -16.97 -16.27 24.95
N GLY A 85 -16.49 -16.63 26.14
CA GLY A 85 -16.41 -18.02 26.59
C GLY A 85 -15.03 -18.64 26.63
N GLN A 86 -14.10 -18.05 27.40
CA GLN A 86 -13.13 -18.85 28.15
C GLN A 86 -13.35 -18.64 29.64
N ASP A 87 -14.56 -18.93 30.09
CA ASP A 87 -14.80 -19.18 31.50
C ASP A 87 -14.58 -20.68 31.74
N SER A 88 -13.62 -20.94 32.64
CA SER A 88 -13.60 -22.10 33.54
C SER A 88 -13.10 -23.41 32.87
N GLU A 89 -12.14 -24.20 33.38
CA GLU A 89 -11.78 -24.53 34.76
C GLU A 89 -10.33 -25.10 34.77
N LEU A 90 -9.46 -24.60 35.66
CA LEU A 90 -8.48 -25.43 36.38
C LEU A 90 -9.10 -25.60 37.78
N PRO A 91 -9.18 -26.80 38.40
CA PRO A 91 -7.98 -27.41 39.00
C PRO A 91 -7.99 -28.96 39.21
N THR A 92 -6.78 -29.53 39.36
CA THR A 92 -6.39 -30.66 40.23
C THR A 92 -7.20 -31.98 40.27
N THR A 93 -6.59 -33.10 39.84
CA THR A 93 -6.09 -34.21 40.70
C THR A 93 -5.50 -35.36 39.86
N PRO A 94 -4.55 -36.16 40.40
CA PRO A 94 -3.94 -37.28 39.69
C PRO A 94 -4.78 -38.55 39.88
N SER A 95 -5.08 -39.31 38.83
CA SER A 95 -5.62 -40.65 39.01
C SER A 95 -5.16 -41.64 37.96
N HIS A 96 -4.72 -42.75 38.54
CA HIS A 96 -4.12 -43.96 38.04
C HIS A 96 -5.11 -44.81 37.25
N THR A 97 -4.56 -45.75 36.47
CA THR A 97 -5.22 -46.97 35.94
C THR A 97 -5.92 -46.82 34.59
N GLY A 98 -5.51 -47.63 33.61
CA GLY A 98 -6.32 -47.84 32.41
C GLY A 98 -5.68 -48.51 31.21
N LEU A 99 -5.00 -49.65 31.41
CA LEU A 99 -5.16 -50.83 30.54
C LEU A 99 -4.74 -50.73 29.05
N ARG A 100 -3.52 -51.19 28.73
CA ARG A 100 -3.20 -51.71 27.38
C ARG A 100 -2.98 -53.22 27.47
N VAL A 101 -3.97 -53.95 26.97
CA VAL A 101 -4.05 -55.41 26.91
C VAL A 101 -3.11 -55.96 25.81
N LEU A 102 -2.24 -56.88 26.23
CA LEU A 102 -1.70 -58.10 25.60
C LEU A 102 -1.62 -58.18 24.06
N THR A 103 -0.40 -58.43 23.57
CA THR A 103 -0.15 -59.32 22.42
C THR A 103 0.94 -60.35 22.79
N PRO A 104 0.76 -61.66 22.51
CA PRO A 104 1.61 -62.72 23.04
C PRO A 104 2.72 -63.18 22.07
N GLY A 105 3.86 -63.58 22.63
CA GLY A 105 4.43 -64.91 22.39
C GLY A 105 5.65 -65.07 21.47
N LYS A 106 6.63 -65.80 22.03
CA LYS A 106 7.81 -66.55 21.51
C LYS A 106 9.03 -65.73 21.04
N GLU A 107 10.10 -65.60 21.84
CA GLU A 107 11.11 -66.59 22.26
C GLU A 107 11.97 -67.09 21.08
N HIS A 108 13.25 -66.69 21.07
CA HIS A 108 14.48 -67.49 20.88
C HIS A 108 15.66 -66.69 21.48
#